data_AF-A0A967ANN4-F1
#
_entry.id   AF-A0A967ANN4-F1
#
_cell.length_a   1.000
_cell.length_b   1.000
_cell.length_c   1.000
_cell.angle_alpha   90.00
_cell.angle_beta   90.00
_cell.angle_gamma   90.00
#
_symmetry.space_group_name_H-M   'P 1'
#
loop_
_entity.id
_entity.type
_entity.pdbx_description
1 polymer ?
#
loop_
_entity_poly.entity_id
_entity_poly.type
_entity_poly.pdbx_seq_one_letter_code
_entity_poly.pdbx_strand_id
1 'polypeptide(L)'
;MKAAHILLAALSLVFTGCVTPPEVKQALIAKDHSYLESQRLMEGYRELVQQVTSRHHQWYRHVQTRLKLNLALQWATTNPKLTDVGDADLAGDDAHLLGPEVISLINDIRLKHLPERKGPTGQVVFYAGTADMNTLLQKLPELIGRVEQRVEKDSAASSSMDMAAFDQYRTNVEAVRRINAIIKQYLDIDVTLSRNEVQSLAEAVRTLRR
;
A
#
# COMPACT_ATOMS: atom_id res chain seq x y z
N MET A 1 -72.41 -17.88 24.55
CA MET A 1 -72.05 -16.79 23.61
C MET A 1 -70.68 -16.16 23.86
N LYS A 2 -70.12 -16.12 25.08
CA LYS A 2 -68.77 -15.57 25.35
C LYS A 2 -67.59 -16.35 24.75
N ALA A 3 -67.72 -17.68 24.58
CA ALA A 3 -66.66 -18.50 23.97
C ALA A 3 -66.50 -18.28 22.45
N ALA A 4 -67.57 -17.89 21.75
CA ALA A 4 -67.54 -17.66 20.31
C ALA A 4 -66.77 -16.38 19.93
N HIS A 5 -66.81 -15.35 20.78
CA HIS A 5 -66.06 -14.11 20.56
C HIS A 5 -64.57 -14.24 20.86
N ILE A 6 -64.18 -15.11 21.80
CA ILE A 6 -62.78 -15.41 22.10
C ILE A 6 -62.18 -16.27 20.99
N LEU A 7 -62.94 -17.25 20.46
CA LEU A 7 -62.54 -18.03 19.29
C LEU A 7 -62.46 -17.17 18.01
N LEU A 8 -63.38 -16.21 17.80
CA LEU A 8 -63.28 -15.27 16.67
C LEU A 8 -62.09 -14.32 16.82
N ALA A 9 -61.80 -13.80 18.01
CA ALA A 9 -60.66 -12.92 18.25
C ALA A 9 -59.31 -13.66 18.13
N ALA A 10 -59.25 -14.92 18.58
CA ALA A 10 -58.09 -15.79 18.40
C ALA A 10 -57.91 -16.22 16.93
N LEU A 11 -59.00 -16.47 16.18
CA LEU A 11 -58.92 -16.69 14.73
C LEU A 11 -58.48 -15.41 14.01
N SER A 12 -58.94 -14.23 14.44
CA SER A 12 -58.59 -12.94 13.82
C SER A 12 -57.09 -12.63 13.92
N LEU A 13 -56.44 -13.08 15.00
CA LEU A 13 -54.98 -12.96 15.20
C LEU A 13 -54.16 -13.94 14.35
N VAL A 14 -54.79 -14.98 13.78
CA VAL A 14 -54.16 -15.92 12.82
C VAL A 14 -54.35 -15.45 11.37
N PHE A 15 -55.24 -14.47 11.12
CA PHE A 15 -55.60 -13.99 9.78
C PHE A 15 -55.01 -12.64 9.36
N THR A 16 -54.20 -11.98 10.20
CA THR A 16 -53.23 -11.01 9.67
C THR A 16 -52.05 -11.81 9.12
N GLY A 17 -52.15 -12.23 7.85
CA GLY A 17 -50.99 -12.67 7.09
C GLY A 17 -49.85 -11.67 7.29
N CYS A 18 -48.65 -12.19 7.46
CA CYS A 18 -47.42 -11.46 7.74
C CYS A 18 -47.01 -10.60 6.53
N VAL A 19 -47.84 -9.66 6.12
CA VAL A 19 -47.51 -8.72 5.06
C VAL A 19 -46.48 -7.77 5.62
N THR A 20 -45.22 -8.09 5.37
CA THR A 20 -44.09 -7.22 5.68
C THR A 20 -44.39 -5.81 5.17
N PRO A 21 -44.30 -4.76 6.01
CA PRO A 21 -44.59 -3.40 5.58
C PRO A 21 -43.73 -3.00 4.37
N PRO A 22 -44.31 -2.35 3.34
CA PRO A 22 -43.58 -1.97 2.12
C PRO A 22 -42.35 -1.09 2.42
N GLU A 23 -42.39 -0.31 3.50
CA GLU A 23 -41.27 0.51 3.98
C GLU A 23 -40.05 -0.34 4.34
N VAL A 24 -40.25 -1.54 4.92
CA VAL A 24 -39.16 -2.46 5.28
C VAL A 24 -38.53 -3.05 4.01
N LYS A 25 -39.34 -3.40 3.01
CA LYS A 25 -38.84 -3.89 1.71
C LYS A 25 -38.05 -2.81 0.97
N GLN A 26 -38.55 -1.58 0.95
CA GLN A 26 -37.87 -0.44 0.36
C GLN A 26 -36.56 -0.12 1.09
N ALA A 27 -36.54 -0.14 2.42
CA ALA A 27 -35.33 0.05 3.22
C ALA A 27 -34.28 -1.03 2.92
N LEU A 28 -34.68 -2.28 2.75
CA LEU A 28 -33.78 -3.38 2.42
C LEU A 28 -33.15 -3.22 1.02
N ILE A 29 -33.95 -2.79 0.04
CA ILE A 29 -33.48 -2.47 -1.32
C ILE A 29 -32.52 -1.27 -1.30
N ALA A 30 -32.87 -0.20 -0.59
CA ALA A 30 -32.00 0.97 -0.42
C ALA A 30 -30.67 0.58 0.27
N LYS A 31 -30.72 -0.33 1.25
CA LYS A 31 -29.53 -0.84 1.92
C LYS A 31 -28.63 -1.66 0.98
N ASP A 32 -29.19 -2.55 0.16
CA ASP A 32 -28.40 -3.28 -0.85
C ASP A 32 -27.78 -2.34 -1.88
N HIS A 33 -28.51 -1.30 -2.31
CA HIS A 33 -27.97 -0.27 -3.18
C HIS A 33 -26.79 0.48 -2.53
N SER A 34 -26.92 0.85 -1.26
CA SER A 34 -25.84 1.52 -0.52
C SER A 34 -24.59 0.64 -0.36
N TYR A 35 -24.74 -0.68 -0.24
CA TYR A 35 -23.61 -1.62 -0.21
C TYR A 35 -22.90 -1.70 -1.56
N LEU A 36 -23.65 -1.68 -2.67
CA LEU A 36 -23.08 -1.62 -4.02
C LEU A 36 -22.28 -0.33 -4.25
N GLU A 37 -22.82 0.82 -3.84
CA GLU A 37 -22.11 2.10 -3.94
C GLU A 37 -20.86 2.13 -3.08
N SER A 38 -20.95 1.62 -1.83
CA SER A 38 -19.81 1.55 -0.93
C SER A 38 -18.71 0.64 -1.46
N GLN A 39 -19.07 -0.48 -2.11
CA GLN A 39 -18.12 -1.37 -2.78
C GLN A 39 -17.41 -0.64 -3.93
N ARG A 40 -18.15 0.06 -4.80
CA ARG A 40 -17.56 0.84 -5.91
C ARG A 40 -16.61 1.93 -5.41
N LEU A 41 -16.99 2.63 -4.34
CA LEU A 41 -16.14 3.65 -3.73
C LEU A 41 -14.84 3.05 -3.21
N MET A 42 -14.91 1.89 -2.54
CA MET A 42 -13.72 1.21 -2.03
C MET A 42 -12.82 0.65 -3.14
N GLU A 43 -13.40 0.18 -4.25
CA GLU A 43 -12.63 -0.19 -5.45
C GLU A 43 -11.89 1.04 -6.03
N GLY A 44 -12.57 2.18 -6.17
CA GLY A 44 -11.93 3.42 -6.60
C GLY A 44 -10.85 3.92 -5.63
N TYR A 45 -11.07 3.79 -4.32
CA TYR A 45 -10.06 4.14 -3.32
C TYR A 45 -8.84 3.21 -3.38
N ARG A 46 -9.07 1.90 -3.60
CA ARG A 46 -8.01 0.90 -3.81
C ARG A 46 -7.10 1.31 -4.97
N GLU A 47 -7.69 1.62 -6.11
CA GLU A 47 -6.96 2.06 -7.31
C GLU A 47 -6.17 3.34 -7.05
N LEU A 48 -6.79 4.31 -6.38
CA LEU A 48 -6.13 5.58 -6.05
C LEU A 48 -4.90 5.36 -5.16
N VAL A 49 -5.02 4.56 -4.10
CA VAL A 49 -3.91 4.25 -3.19
C VAL A 49 -2.77 3.56 -3.93
N GLN A 50 -3.10 2.59 -4.80
CA GLN A 50 -2.12 1.91 -5.65
C GLN A 50 -1.39 2.90 -6.57
N GLN A 51 -2.12 3.77 -7.26
CA GLN A 51 -1.54 4.76 -8.17
C GLN A 51 -0.66 5.79 -7.44
N VAL A 52 -1.16 6.35 -6.34
CA VAL A 52 -0.44 7.36 -5.55
C VAL A 52 0.86 6.78 -5.01
N THR A 53 0.82 5.56 -4.47
CA THR A 53 2.03 4.95 -3.89
C THR A 53 3.01 4.53 -4.96
N SER A 54 2.54 3.99 -6.10
CA SER A 54 3.41 3.70 -7.24
C SER A 54 4.12 4.96 -7.75
N ARG A 55 3.38 6.06 -7.92
CA ARG A 55 3.94 7.36 -8.31
C ARG A 55 4.92 7.88 -7.26
N HIS A 56 4.58 7.79 -5.99
CA HIS A 56 5.46 8.20 -4.90
C HIS A 56 6.76 7.40 -4.93
N HIS A 57 6.70 6.09 -5.15
CA HIS A 57 7.86 5.23 -5.27
C HIS A 57 8.76 5.60 -6.45
N GLN A 58 8.16 5.85 -7.62
CA GLN A 58 8.90 6.32 -8.81
C GLN A 58 9.57 7.67 -8.56
N TRP A 59 8.85 8.62 -7.95
CA TRP A 59 9.38 9.93 -7.59
C TRP A 59 10.54 9.81 -6.60
N TYR A 60 10.37 8.99 -5.55
CA TYR A 60 11.40 8.72 -4.56
C TYR A 60 12.66 8.17 -5.24
N ARG A 61 12.52 7.16 -6.10
CA ARG A 61 13.66 6.61 -6.88
C ARG A 61 14.34 7.69 -7.71
N HIS A 62 13.58 8.49 -8.44
CA HIS A 62 14.14 9.56 -9.27
C HIS A 62 14.95 10.57 -8.45
N VAL A 63 14.38 11.06 -7.33
CA VAL A 63 15.06 12.01 -6.44
C VAL A 63 16.31 11.39 -5.82
N GLN A 64 16.23 10.16 -5.33
CA GLN A 64 17.36 9.45 -4.74
C GLN A 64 18.49 9.22 -5.74
N THR A 65 18.17 8.81 -6.97
CA THR A 65 19.17 8.64 -8.03
C THR A 65 19.90 9.95 -8.31
N ARG A 66 19.16 11.06 -8.43
CA ARG A 66 19.76 12.39 -8.67
C ARG A 66 20.64 12.86 -7.51
N LEU A 67 20.18 12.69 -6.27
CA LEU A 67 20.95 13.07 -5.08
C LEU A 67 22.24 12.27 -4.95
N LYS A 68 22.16 10.95 -5.08
CA LYS A 68 23.33 10.06 -4.99
C LYS A 68 24.30 10.26 -6.14
N LEU A 69 23.81 10.47 -7.36
CA LEU A 69 24.66 10.79 -8.50
C LEU A 69 25.39 12.12 -8.30
N ASN A 70 24.68 13.15 -7.81
CA ASN A 70 25.30 14.44 -7.51
C ASN A 70 26.38 14.29 -6.44
N LEU A 71 26.09 13.56 -5.36
CA LEU A 71 27.05 13.29 -4.29
C LEU A 71 28.28 12.53 -4.80
N ALA A 72 28.07 11.50 -5.62
CA ALA A 72 29.15 10.73 -6.23
C ALA A 72 30.05 11.59 -7.12
N LEU A 73 29.44 12.45 -7.95
CA LEU A 73 30.18 13.39 -8.81
C LEU A 73 30.92 14.44 -7.99
N GLN A 74 30.32 14.93 -6.91
CA GLN A 74 30.96 15.88 -6.01
C GLN A 74 32.22 15.26 -5.39
N TRP A 75 32.16 14.01 -4.94
CA TRP A 75 33.32 13.28 -4.43
C TRP A 75 34.34 12.88 -5.50
N ALA A 76 33.92 12.71 -6.76
CA ALA A 76 34.83 12.43 -7.87
C ALA A 76 35.57 13.68 -8.36
N THR A 77 34.94 14.86 -8.31
CA THR A 77 35.45 16.08 -8.96
C THR A 77 35.93 17.15 -8.01
N THR A 78 35.49 17.13 -6.76
CA THR A 78 35.77 18.17 -5.77
C THR A 78 36.22 17.55 -4.44
N ASN A 79 36.59 18.43 -3.50
CA ASN A 79 36.83 18.07 -2.12
C ASN A 79 35.73 18.66 -1.23
N PRO A 80 34.57 17.97 -1.10
CA PRO A 80 33.44 18.50 -0.33
C PRO A 80 33.83 18.77 1.12
N LYS A 81 33.27 19.84 1.67
CA LYS A 81 33.39 20.27 3.06
C LYS A 81 32.06 20.85 3.51
N LEU A 82 31.67 20.55 4.74
CA LEU A 82 30.51 21.16 5.41
C LEU A 82 31.00 21.91 6.64
N THR A 83 30.40 23.07 6.90
CA THR A 83 30.60 23.78 8.16
C THR A 83 30.05 22.93 9.31
N ASP A 84 30.77 22.88 10.42
CA ASP A 84 30.38 22.17 11.65
C ASP A 84 30.32 20.64 11.57
N VAL A 85 30.77 20.02 10.46
CA VAL A 85 30.92 18.57 10.32
C VAL A 85 32.39 18.20 10.10
N GLY A 86 32.90 17.26 10.88
CA GLY A 86 34.26 16.74 10.71
C GLY A 86 34.42 16.07 9.34
N ASP A 87 35.55 16.31 8.68
CA ASP A 87 35.86 15.70 7.37
C ASP A 87 35.73 14.16 7.38
N ALA A 88 36.06 13.52 8.52
CA ALA A 88 35.99 12.08 8.68
C ALA A 88 34.56 11.56 8.80
N ASP A 89 33.70 12.29 9.53
CA ASP A 89 32.29 11.95 9.69
C ASP A 89 31.55 12.13 8.36
N LEU A 90 31.81 13.25 7.68
CA LEU A 90 31.26 13.51 6.34
C LEU A 90 31.63 12.39 5.35
N ALA A 91 32.91 12.02 5.28
CA ALA A 91 33.35 10.96 4.38
C ALA A 91 32.75 9.59 4.73
N GLY A 92 32.58 9.31 6.02
CA GLY A 92 31.95 8.08 6.49
C GLY A 92 30.46 7.99 6.12
N ASP A 93 29.71 9.03 6.43
CA ASP A 93 28.26 9.11 6.20
C ASP A 93 27.93 9.03 4.70
N ASP A 94 28.64 9.81 3.88
CA ASP A 94 28.46 9.80 2.43
C ASP A 94 28.81 8.45 1.82
N ALA A 95 29.87 7.79 2.30
CA ALA A 95 30.24 6.46 1.82
C ALA A 95 29.24 5.39 2.23
N HIS A 96 28.63 5.51 3.40
CA HIS A 96 27.54 4.63 3.80
C HIS A 96 26.30 4.80 2.89
N LEU A 97 25.96 6.05 2.55
CA LEU A 97 24.86 6.38 1.65
C LEU A 97 25.09 5.87 0.22
N LEU A 98 26.30 6.04 -0.31
CA LEU A 98 26.66 5.64 -1.67
C LEU A 98 26.89 4.12 -1.79
N GLY A 99 27.49 3.51 -0.77
CA GLY A 99 27.81 2.10 -0.76
C GLY A 99 29.12 1.73 -1.46
N PRO A 100 29.61 0.50 -1.22
CA PRO A 100 30.93 0.08 -1.63
C PRO A 100 31.12 0.06 -3.15
N GLU A 101 30.09 -0.34 -3.91
CA GLU A 101 30.19 -0.41 -5.38
C GLU A 101 30.34 0.96 -6.03
N VAL A 102 29.57 1.95 -5.55
CA VAL A 102 29.66 3.33 -6.05
C VAL A 102 30.97 3.97 -5.59
N ILE A 103 31.40 3.72 -4.35
CA ILE A 103 32.67 4.21 -3.82
C ILE A 103 33.88 3.67 -4.59
N SER A 104 33.88 2.38 -4.94
CA SER A 104 34.93 1.78 -5.76
C SER A 104 35.07 2.54 -7.08
N LEU A 105 33.95 2.78 -7.77
CA LEU A 105 33.97 3.48 -9.05
C LEU A 105 34.36 4.96 -8.89
N ILE A 106 33.90 5.64 -7.83
CA ILE A 106 34.31 7.02 -7.53
C ILE A 106 35.83 7.10 -7.41
N ASN A 107 36.44 6.16 -6.69
CA ASN A 107 37.88 6.13 -6.50
C ASN A 107 38.65 5.93 -7.82
N ASP A 108 38.09 5.16 -8.76
CA ASP A 108 38.69 4.96 -10.09
C ASP A 108 38.61 6.21 -10.98
N ILE A 109 37.59 7.05 -10.80
CA ILE A 109 37.32 8.24 -11.64
C ILE A 109 37.68 9.57 -10.98
N ARG A 110 38.21 9.53 -9.75
CA ARG A 110 38.47 10.72 -8.93
C ARG A 110 39.57 11.56 -9.56
N LEU A 111 39.29 12.85 -9.76
CA LEU A 111 40.18 13.77 -10.46
C LEU A 111 41.51 13.97 -9.72
N LYS A 112 42.59 14.08 -10.50
CA LYS A 112 43.94 14.40 -10.00
C LYS A 112 43.95 15.62 -9.07
N HIS A 113 44.85 15.60 -8.10
CA HIS A 113 45.03 16.63 -7.05
C HIS A 113 43.97 16.66 -5.94
N LEU A 114 42.99 15.75 -5.94
CA LEU A 114 42.09 15.57 -4.80
C LEU A 114 42.80 14.75 -3.70
N PRO A 115 42.77 15.21 -2.43
CA PRO A 115 43.41 14.48 -1.33
C PRO A 115 42.65 13.19 -0.99
N GLU A 116 43.34 12.26 -0.35
CA GLU A 116 42.70 11.12 0.30
C GLU A 116 41.80 11.60 1.45
N ARG A 117 40.69 10.90 1.69
CA ARG A 117 39.81 11.12 2.83
C ARG A 117 39.61 9.83 3.61
N LYS A 118 39.74 9.96 4.92
CA LYS A 118 39.59 8.87 5.89
C LYS A 118 38.22 8.96 6.52
N GLY A 119 37.61 7.81 6.82
CA GLY A 119 36.40 7.75 7.62
C GLY A 119 36.69 7.90 9.12
N PRO A 120 35.66 7.79 9.98
CA PRO A 120 35.80 7.96 11.43
C PRO A 120 36.72 6.92 12.07
N THR A 121 36.84 5.75 11.44
CA THR A 121 37.73 4.65 11.87
C THR A 121 39.19 4.84 11.47
N GLY A 122 39.51 5.92 10.75
CA GLY A 122 40.85 6.17 10.19
C GLY A 122 41.17 5.41 8.90
N GLN A 123 40.27 4.54 8.43
CA GLN A 123 40.42 3.85 7.14
C GLN A 123 40.19 4.82 5.98
N VAL A 124 40.95 4.66 4.90
CA VAL A 124 40.77 5.46 3.67
C VAL A 124 39.49 5.01 2.99
N VAL A 125 38.57 5.95 2.82
CA VAL A 125 37.29 5.75 2.16
C VAL A 125 37.36 6.26 0.72
N PHE A 126 37.93 7.45 0.55
CA PHE A 126 38.21 8.02 -0.75
C PHE A 126 39.72 8.15 -0.95
N TYR A 127 40.25 7.51 -2.00
CA TYR A 127 41.68 7.56 -2.31
C TYR A 127 42.08 8.93 -2.88
N ALA A 128 43.39 9.20 -2.92
CA ALA A 128 43.91 10.35 -3.65
C ALA A 128 43.57 10.21 -5.14
N GLY A 129 43.11 11.29 -5.75
CA GLY A 129 42.65 11.25 -7.13
C GLY A 129 43.81 11.14 -8.11
N THR A 130 43.63 10.30 -9.13
CA THR A 130 44.62 10.00 -10.19
C THR A 130 44.07 10.17 -11.59
N ALA A 131 42.74 10.23 -11.74
CA ALA A 131 42.07 10.28 -13.03
C ALA A 131 42.01 11.70 -13.62
N ASP A 132 41.78 11.76 -14.92
CA ASP A 132 41.51 13.00 -15.66
C ASP A 132 40.02 13.11 -16.04
N MET A 133 39.65 14.25 -16.62
CA MET A 133 38.26 14.51 -17.03
C MET A 133 37.78 13.52 -18.10
N ASN A 134 38.66 13.04 -18.98
CA ASN A 134 38.28 12.09 -20.03
C ASN A 134 37.88 10.74 -19.44
N THR A 135 38.65 10.25 -18.47
CA THR A 135 38.35 9.00 -17.74
C THR A 135 37.00 9.10 -17.03
N LEU A 136 36.73 10.24 -16.37
CA LEU A 136 35.45 10.50 -15.72
C LEU A 136 34.30 10.46 -16.73
N LEU A 137 34.40 11.17 -17.86
CA LEU A 137 33.36 11.20 -18.88
C LEU A 137 33.09 9.82 -19.49
N GLN A 138 34.12 9.01 -19.71
CA GLN A 138 33.99 7.64 -20.21
C GLN A 138 33.26 6.71 -19.23
N LYS A 139 33.42 6.96 -17.93
CA LYS A 139 32.88 6.14 -16.84
C LYS A 139 31.55 6.65 -16.28
N LEU A 140 31.06 7.82 -16.72
CA LEU A 140 29.76 8.36 -16.31
C LEU A 140 28.59 7.39 -16.52
N PRO A 141 28.46 6.67 -17.66
CA PRO A 141 27.37 5.71 -17.84
C PRO A 141 27.41 4.57 -16.81
N GLU A 142 28.62 4.10 -16.48
CA GLU A 142 28.82 3.08 -15.45
C GLU A 142 28.42 3.60 -14.06
N LEU A 143 28.75 4.86 -13.75
CA LEU A 143 28.38 5.49 -12.49
C LEU A 143 26.87 5.62 -12.33
N ILE A 144 26.18 6.05 -13.39
CA ILE A 144 24.71 6.13 -13.41
C ILE A 144 24.11 4.74 -13.11
N GLY A 145 24.57 3.70 -13.81
CA GLY A 145 24.06 2.33 -13.61
C GLY A 145 24.27 1.80 -12.19
N ARG A 146 25.44 2.04 -11.58
CA ARG A 146 25.72 1.61 -10.19
C ARG A 146 24.86 2.36 -9.17
N VAL A 147 24.64 3.65 -9.38
CA VAL A 147 23.76 4.46 -8.51
C VAL A 147 22.32 3.98 -8.63
N GLU A 148 21.82 3.73 -9.84
CA GLU A 148 20.48 3.20 -10.07
C GLU A 148 20.28 1.84 -9.38
N GLN A 149 21.24 0.92 -9.51
CA GLN A 149 21.21 -0.37 -8.81
C GLN A 149 21.19 -0.22 -7.29
N ARG A 150 21.96 0.74 -6.74
CA ARG A 150 21.95 1.01 -5.30
C ARG A 150 20.59 1.55 -4.84
N VAL A 151 20.00 2.48 -5.58
CA VAL A 151 18.66 3.03 -5.26
C VAL A 151 17.58 1.95 -5.37
N GLU A 152 17.67 1.08 -6.37
CA GLU A 152 16.78 -0.09 -6.51
C GLU A 152 16.83 -0.95 -5.25
N LYS A 153 18.03 -1.32 -4.80
CA LYS A 153 18.26 -2.14 -3.61
C LYS A 153 17.71 -1.48 -2.34
N ASP A 154 17.96 -0.19 -2.14
CA ASP A 154 17.46 0.56 -0.99
C ASP A 154 15.92 0.65 -1.00
N SER A 155 15.31 0.76 -2.18
CA SER A 155 13.87 0.90 -2.35
C SER A 155 13.09 -0.42 -2.25
N ALA A 156 13.72 -1.55 -2.57
CA ALA A 156 13.10 -2.88 -2.47
C ALA A 156 12.76 -3.27 -1.03
N ALA A 157 13.46 -2.72 -0.03
CA ALA A 157 13.19 -2.96 1.37
C ALA A 157 11.87 -2.35 1.87
N SER A 158 11.24 -1.44 1.11
CA SER A 158 10.12 -0.61 1.58
C SER A 158 8.82 -0.78 0.77
N SER A 159 8.72 -1.76 -0.13
CA SER A 159 7.73 -1.74 -1.23
C SER A 159 6.50 -2.65 -1.10
N SER A 160 6.34 -3.46 -0.04
CA SER A 160 5.12 -4.27 0.09
C SER A 160 3.95 -3.45 0.62
N MET A 161 3.14 -2.91 -0.28
CA MET A 161 1.83 -2.34 0.07
C MET A 161 0.88 -3.46 0.51
N ASP A 162 0.42 -3.40 1.75
CA ASP A 162 -0.59 -4.32 2.25
C ASP A 162 -1.99 -3.92 1.75
N MET A 163 -2.62 -4.80 0.96
CA MET A 163 -3.96 -4.60 0.41
C MET A 163 -5.01 -5.50 1.07
N ALA A 164 -4.64 -6.27 2.10
CA ALA A 164 -5.52 -7.23 2.74
C ALA A 164 -6.78 -6.59 3.33
N ALA A 165 -6.68 -5.35 3.84
CA ALA A 165 -7.82 -4.62 4.37
C ALA A 165 -8.91 -4.35 3.31
N PHE A 166 -8.53 -4.07 2.06
CA PHE A 166 -9.48 -3.89 0.96
C PHE A 166 -10.16 -5.20 0.59
N ASP A 167 -9.39 -6.29 0.57
CA ASP A 167 -9.93 -7.62 0.27
C ASP A 167 -10.89 -8.10 1.36
N GLN A 168 -10.56 -7.85 2.64
CA GLN A 168 -11.43 -8.14 3.78
C GLN A 168 -12.72 -7.32 3.72
N TYR A 169 -12.63 -6.02 3.42
CA TYR A 169 -13.81 -5.17 3.27
C TYR A 169 -14.76 -5.71 2.19
N ARG A 170 -14.22 -6.08 1.02
CA ARG A 170 -15.02 -6.67 -0.08
C ARG A 170 -15.72 -7.95 0.37
N THR A 171 -15.00 -8.87 1.01
CA THR A 171 -15.58 -10.12 1.53
C THR A 171 -16.69 -9.86 2.53
N ASN A 172 -16.53 -8.87 3.41
CA ASN A 172 -17.55 -8.49 4.38
C ASN A 172 -18.80 -7.90 3.71
N VAL A 173 -18.64 -7.00 2.74
CA VAL A 173 -19.78 -6.44 1.99
C VAL A 173 -20.54 -7.53 1.24
N GLU A 174 -19.83 -8.45 0.57
CA GLU A 174 -20.47 -9.60 -0.09
C GLU A 174 -21.27 -10.47 0.87
N ALA A 175 -20.74 -10.73 2.08
CA ALA A 175 -21.45 -11.49 3.10
C ALA A 175 -22.73 -10.79 3.57
N VAL A 176 -22.68 -9.47 3.81
CA VAL A 176 -23.85 -8.68 4.20
C VAL A 176 -24.90 -8.64 3.09
N ARG A 177 -24.49 -8.54 1.83
CA ARG A 177 -25.41 -8.57 0.68
C ARG A 177 -26.11 -9.93 0.54
N ARG A 178 -25.41 -11.04 0.80
CA ARG A 178 -26.03 -12.38 0.86
C ARG A 178 -27.07 -12.47 1.99
N ILE A 179 -26.76 -11.93 3.17
CA ILE A 179 -27.72 -11.86 4.29
C ILE A 179 -28.96 -11.05 3.88
N ASN A 180 -28.78 -9.87 3.26
CA ASN A 180 -29.88 -9.05 2.77
C ASN A 180 -30.72 -9.78 1.70
N ALA A 181 -30.10 -10.54 0.80
CA ALA A 181 -30.83 -11.32 -0.21
C ALA A 181 -31.73 -12.41 0.43
N ILE A 182 -31.21 -13.13 1.43
CA ILE A 182 -31.98 -14.15 2.16
C ILE A 182 -33.12 -13.52 2.95
N ILE A 183 -32.88 -12.38 3.61
CA ILE A 183 -33.93 -11.62 4.30
C ILE A 183 -34.99 -11.18 3.30
N LYS A 184 -34.60 -10.65 2.14
CA LYS A 184 -35.55 -10.23 1.10
C LYS A 184 -36.45 -11.39 0.66
N GLN A 185 -35.85 -12.56 0.40
CA GLN A 185 -36.58 -13.75 -0.01
C GLN A 185 -37.60 -14.20 1.03
N TYR A 186 -37.22 -14.15 2.32
CA TYR A 186 -38.13 -14.45 3.43
C TYR A 186 -39.29 -13.43 3.56
N LEU A 187 -39.04 -12.16 3.24
CA LEU A 187 -40.08 -11.11 3.32
C LEU A 187 -40.95 -11.05 2.05
N ASP A 188 -40.47 -11.59 0.92
CA ASP A 188 -41.20 -11.65 -0.35
C ASP A 188 -42.02 -12.93 -0.50
N ILE A 189 -41.63 -14.04 0.14
CA ILE A 189 -42.37 -15.30 0.16
C ILE A 189 -42.84 -15.54 1.60
N ASP A 190 -44.15 -15.54 1.83
CA ASP A 190 -44.79 -15.73 3.13
C ASP A 190 -44.67 -17.21 3.64
N VAL A 191 -43.47 -17.82 3.55
CA VAL A 191 -43.19 -19.24 3.89
C VAL A 191 -41.76 -19.42 4.45
N THR A 192 -41.62 -20.43 5.32
CA THR A 192 -40.41 -20.89 6.02
C THR A 192 -39.16 -21.05 5.14
N LEU A 193 -38.04 -20.48 5.58
CA LEU A 193 -36.69 -20.66 5.02
C LEU A 193 -36.31 -22.15 4.92
N SER A 194 -35.68 -22.55 3.83
CA SER A 194 -35.13 -23.89 3.66
C SER A 194 -33.86 -24.10 4.50
N ARG A 195 -33.55 -25.35 4.84
CA ARG A 195 -32.34 -25.69 5.63
C ARG A 195 -31.04 -25.23 4.96
N ASN A 196 -31.01 -25.21 3.63
CA ASN A 196 -29.85 -24.75 2.85
C ASN A 196 -29.65 -23.23 2.98
N GLU A 197 -30.73 -22.45 3.02
CA GLU A 197 -30.68 -20.99 3.21
C GLU A 197 -30.28 -20.62 4.64
N VAL A 198 -30.74 -21.37 5.64
CA VAL A 198 -30.28 -21.20 7.03
C VAL A 198 -28.78 -21.49 7.15
N GLN A 199 -28.29 -22.50 6.43
CA GLN A 199 -26.87 -22.82 6.42
C GLN A 199 -26.03 -21.75 5.70
N SER A 200 -26.50 -21.23 4.56
CA SER A 200 -25.81 -20.15 3.85
C SER A 200 -25.81 -18.84 4.64
N LEU A 201 -26.87 -18.55 5.40
CA LEU A 201 -26.93 -17.44 6.34
C LEU A 201 -25.91 -17.62 7.48
N ALA A 202 -25.86 -18.81 8.09
CA ALA A 202 -24.92 -19.11 9.15
C ALA A 202 -23.46 -19.01 8.67
N GLU A 203 -23.17 -19.40 7.43
CA GLU A 203 -21.86 -19.24 6.80
C GLU A 203 -21.53 -17.77 6.56
N ALA A 204 -22.44 -16.97 6.00
CA ALA A 204 -22.24 -15.53 5.80
C ALA A 204 -22.01 -14.78 7.13
N VAL A 205 -22.73 -15.12 8.19
CA VAL A 205 -22.55 -14.54 9.53
C VAL A 205 -21.21 -14.96 10.14
N ARG A 206 -20.75 -16.20 9.92
CA ARG A 206 -19.43 -16.64 10.37
C ARG A 206 -18.30 -15.90 9.66
N THR A 207 -18.46 -15.59 8.37
CA THR A 207 -17.49 -14.78 7.61
C THR A 207 -17.34 -13.38 8.19
N LEU A 208 -18.42 -12.76 8.67
CA LEU A 208 -18.38 -11.42 9.30
C LEU A 208 -17.76 -11.39 10.71
N ARG A 209 -17.68 -12.53 11.40
CA ARG A 209 -17.13 -12.64 12.76
C ARG A 209 -15.62 -12.93 12.80
N ARG A 210 -15.01 -13.22 11.65
CA ARG A 210 -13.57 -13.49 11.52
C ARG A 210 -12.85 -12.25 11.03
#